data_AF-A0A9P5XGU3-F1
#
_entry.id   AF-A0A9P5XGU3-F1
#
_cell.length_a   1.000
_cell.length_b   1.000
_cell.length_c   1.000
_cell.angle_alpha   90.00
_cell.angle_beta   90.00
_cell.angle_gamma   90.00
#
_symmetry.space_group_name_H-M   'P 1'
#
loop_
_entity.id
_entity.type
_entity.pdbx_description
1 polymer ?
#
loop_
_entity_poly.entity_id
_entity_poly.type
_entity_poly.pdbx_seq_one_letter_code
_entity_poly.pdbx_strand_id
1 'polypeptide(L)'
;MLTNSNNFVINNGIFTEHNTTEGGGLRILRDHSLPKATHDSAAREFALYSIPKTEHKDFVTKFIAWAQTGSKPIMRLRGPKSNLAQLCAEDLKEDLAASFCFSQSQEVDDPSRLFVTLADQLATHIPSYANILDTKLRQNPALVSKSLKVQFRELIAEPIRELLAEGAAFTQQKVIVVEGFDECISAQARYEILSVIHESAGALPFRWAIFSRPDSQLETLLERRGLAMELCWGICHTVPGLPVHDGGFLLRAELVCHEGLVAVRWTLTTYSPRIVTCTDFFFKPLISKSG
;
A
#
# COMPACT_ATOMS: atom_id res chain seq x y z
N MET A 1 16.47 -43.23 -9.69
CA MET A 1 17.28 -44.33 -10.24
C MET A 1 18.55 -44.43 -9.39
N LEU A 2 18.92 -45.64 -8.98
CA LEU A 2 20.01 -46.02 -8.07
C LEU A 2 19.76 -45.80 -6.57
N THR A 3 19.09 -46.76 -5.93
CA THR A 3 19.08 -46.95 -4.47
C THR A 3 19.88 -48.23 -4.13
N ASN A 4 20.69 -48.20 -3.06
CA ASN A 4 21.61 -49.28 -2.64
C ASN A 4 22.79 -49.61 -3.60
N SER A 5 23.35 -48.60 -4.26
CA SER A 5 24.55 -48.78 -5.10
C SER A 5 25.81 -48.39 -4.35
N ASN A 6 26.83 -49.26 -4.35
CA ASN A 6 28.14 -49.04 -3.74
C ASN A 6 29.23 -49.26 -4.81
N ASN A 7 30.38 -48.57 -4.73
CA ASN A 7 31.55 -48.72 -5.62
C ASN A 7 31.33 -48.40 -7.10
N PHE A 8 30.69 -47.29 -7.43
CA PHE A 8 30.61 -46.86 -8.83
C PHE A 8 31.79 -45.96 -9.22
N VAL A 9 32.25 -46.10 -10.47
CA VAL A 9 33.36 -45.31 -11.05
C VAL A 9 32.84 -44.61 -12.29
N ILE A 10 32.88 -43.27 -12.31
CA ILE A 10 32.64 -42.48 -13.53
C ILE A 10 34.00 -42.09 -14.10
N ASN A 11 34.29 -42.56 -15.32
CA ASN A 11 35.44 -42.09 -16.08
C ASN A 11 34.96 -41.11 -17.16
N ASN A 12 35.66 -39.99 -17.31
CA ASN A 12 35.44 -38.96 -18.34
C ASN A 12 34.07 -38.25 -18.31
N GLY A 13 33.44 -38.14 -17.13
CA GLY A 13 32.23 -37.32 -16.97
C GLY A 13 32.54 -35.82 -17.03
N ILE A 14 31.77 -35.07 -17.82
CA ILE A 14 31.69 -33.62 -17.67
C ILE A 14 30.65 -33.35 -16.58
N PHE A 15 31.12 -32.93 -15.41
CA PHE A 15 30.24 -32.55 -14.29
C PHE A 15 29.84 -31.09 -14.46
N THR A 16 28.61 -30.86 -14.92
CA THR A 16 28.00 -29.54 -14.86
C THR A 16 27.31 -29.41 -13.50
N GLU A 17 27.91 -28.67 -12.58
CA GLU A 17 27.29 -28.33 -11.30
C GLU A 17 26.12 -27.39 -11.55
N HIS A 18 24.91 -27.95 -11.65
CA HIS A 18 23.70 -27.17 -11.44
C HIS A 18 23.59 -26.93 -9.94
N ASN A 19 24.22 -25.85 -9.45
CA ASN A 19 23.88 -25.31 -8.15
C ASN A 19 22.44 -24.82 -8.22
N THR A 20 21.48 -25.71 -7.99
CA THR A 20 20.16 -25.32 -7.51
C THR A 20 20.34 -24.88 -6.06
N THR A 21 21.02 -23.74 -5.88
CA THR A 21 20.87 -22.92 -4.69
C THR A 21 19.43 -22.43 -4.69
N GLU A 22 18.48 -23.27 -4.27
CA GLU A 22 17.28 -22.72 -3.66
C GLU A 22 17.77 -21.88 -2.47
N GLY A 23 17.78 -20.57 -2.68
CA GLY A 23 18.37 -19.59 -1.79
C GLY A 23 17.87 -19.74 -0.36
N GLY A 24 18.70 -20.30 0.52
CA GLY A 24 18.37 -20.46 1.93
C GLY A 24 18.07 -19.14 2.62
N GLY A 25 18.65 -18.03 2.12
CA GLY A 25 18.36 -16.69 2.59
C GLY A 25 16.93 -16.26 2.26
N LEU A 26 16.51 -16.42 1.00
CA LEU A 26 15.13 -16.08 0.60
C LEU A 26 14.08 -16.97 1.26
N ARG A 27 14.42 -18.22 1.61
CA ARG A 27 13.55 -19.07 2.42
C ARG A 27 13.29 -18.46 3.81
N ILE A 28 14.33 -17.94 4.48
CA ILE A 28 14.16 -17.24 5.76
C ILE A 28 13.22 -16.05 5.60
N LEU A 29 13.33 -15.29 4.51
CA LEU A 29 12.45 -14.17 4.23
C LEU A 29 10.98 -14.60 4.11
N ARG A 30 10.71 -15.63 3.28
CA ARG A 30 9.37 -16.18 3.05
C ARG A 30 8.74 -16.75 4.31
N ASP A 31 9.52 -17.47 5.12
CA ASP A 31 9.05 -18.03 6.39
C ASP A 31 8.67 -16.93 7.40
N HIS A 32 9.13 -15.69 7.18
CA HIS A 32 8.88 -14.55 8.03
C HIS A 32 8.00 -13.46 7.39
N SER A 33 7.60 -13.62 6.13
CA SER A 33 6.65 -12.72 5.48
C SER A 33 5.21 -13.05 5.90
N LEU A 34 4.27 -12.15 5.62
CA LEU A 34 2.84 -12.36 5.82
C LEU A 34 2.10 -12.30 4.49
N PRO A 35 2.02 -13.40 3.72
CA PRO A 35 1.27 -13.44 2.47
C PRO A 35 -0.22 -13.07 2.63
N LYS A 36 -0.81 -13.26 3.81
CA LYS A 36 -2.19 -12.82 4.10
C LYS A 36 -2.37 -11.29 4.10
N ALA A 37 -1.28 -10.53 4.22
CA ALA A 37 -1.28 -9.07 4.26
C ALA A 37 -1.16 -8.42 2.87
N THR A 38 -0.85 -9.19 1.82
CA THR A 38 -0.66 -8.64 0.46
C THR A 38 -2.01 -8.43 -0.23
N HIS A 39 -2.09 -7.48 -1.16
CA HIS A 39 -3.34 -7.14 -1.84
C HIS A 39 -3.96 -8.33 -2.60
N ASP A 40 -3.14 -9.18 -3.20
CA ASP A 40 -3.52 -10.34 -4.01
C ASP A 40 -3.78 -11.62 -3.18
N SER A 41 -3.81 -11.51 -1.85
CA SER A 41 -4.11 -12.64 -0.99
C SER A 41 -5.55 -13.14 -1.15
N ALA A 42 -5.75 -14.46 -1.13
CA ALA A 42 -7.08 -15.08 -1.09
C ALA A 42 -7.93 -14.57 0.10
N ALA A 43 -7.30 -14.16 1.20
CA ALA A 43 -7.98 -13.55 2.36
C ALA A 43 -8.70 -12.23 2.01
N ARG A 44 -8.37 -11.62 0.86
CA ARG A 44 -8.87 -10.32 0.41
C ARG A 44 -9.70 -10.38 -0.86
N GLU A 45 -9.88 -11.56 -1.45
CA GLU A 45 -10.65 -11.75 -2.69
C GLU A 45 -12.06 -11.13 -2.60
N PHE A 46 -12.70 -11.21 -1.43
CA PHE A 46 -14.05 -10.69 -1.22
C PHE A 46 -14.14 -9.17 -1.04
N ALA A 47 -13.02 -8.47 -0.80
CA ALA A 47 -13.02 -7.02 -0.63
C ALA A 47 -13.56 -6.30 -1.88
N LEU A 48 -13.28 -6.84 -3.07
CA LEU A 48 -13.66 -6.25 -4.36
C LEU A 48 -15.16 -6.27 -4.64
N TYR A 49 -15.91 -7.24 -4.10
CA TYR A 49 -17.35 -7.35 -4.35
C TYR A 49 -18.18 -6.29 -3.61
N SER A 50 -17.55 -5.57 -2.69
CA SER A 50 -18.26 -4.73 -1.73
C SER A 50 -18.62 -3.35 -2.28
N ILE A 51 -18.08 -2.89 -3.43
CA ILE A 51 -18.43 -1.58 -4.03
C ILE A 51 -18.31 -1.58 -5.57
N PRO A 52 -19.25 -0.97 -6.32
CA PRO A 52 -19.14 -0.83 -7.78
C PRO A 52 -17.92 0.00 -8.21
N LYS A 53 -17.05 -0.57 -9.07
CA LYS A 53 -15.85 0.13 -9.63
C LYS A 53 -16.18 1.49 -10.26
N THR A 54 -17.40 1.69 -10.73
CA THR A 54 -17.87 2.93 -11.36
C THR A 54 -17.90 4.13 -10.40
N GLU A 55 -18.13 3.91 -9.11
CA GLU A 55 -18.24 4.99 -8.10
C GLU A 55 -16.87 5.49 -7.62
N HIS A 56 -15.77 4.82 -7.98
CA HIS A 56 -14.42 5.18 -7.55
C HIS A 56 -13.51 5.61 -8.70
N LYS A 57 -14.02 5.63 -9.93
CA LYS A 57 -13.22 5.84 -11.13
C LYS A 57 -12.42 7.13 -11.09
N ASP A 58 -13.03 8.24 -10.67
CA ASP A 58 -12.35 9.53 -10.60
C ASP A 58 -11.21 9.54 -9.57
N PHE A 59 -11.41 8.85 -8.44
CA PHE A 59 -10.41 8.72 -7.41
C PHE A 59 -9.23 7.88 -7.90
N VAL A 60 -9.51 6.69 -8.43
CA VAL A 60 -8.48 5.79 -8.96
C VAL A 60 -7.72 6.49 -10.09
N THR A 61 -8.40 7.23 -10.96
CA THR A 61 -7.76 8.04 -12.02
C THR A 61 -6.78 9.06 -11.44
N LYS A 62 -7.16 9.81 -10.39
CA LYS A 62 -6.27 10.77 -9.72
C LYS A 62 -5.08 10.08 -9.04
N PHE A 63 -5.33 8.94 -8.41
CA PHE A 63 -4.30 8.13 -7.79
C PHE A 63 -3.26 7.64 -8.82
N ILE A 64 -3.71 7.08 -9.94
CA ILE A 64 -2.83 6.60 -11.01
C ILE A 64 -2.05 7.77 -11.64
N ALA A 65 -2.69 8.93 -11.85
CA ALA A 65 -1.99 10.11 -12.33
C ALA A 65 -0.85 10.55 -11.38
N TRP A 66 -1.08 10.51 -10.07
CA TRP A 66 -0.03 10.76 -9.08
C TRP A 66 1.07 9.70 -9.09
N ALA A 67 0.71 8.42 -9.19
CA ALA A 67 1.67 7.33 -9.23
C ALA A 67 2.66 7.50 -10.39
N GLN A 68 2.16 7.88 -11.57
CA GLN A 68 2.95 8.01 -12.78
C GLN A 68 3.74 9.33 -12.86
N THR A 69 3.13 10.44 -12.45
CA THR A 69 3.66 11.79 -12.77
C THR A 69 3.73 12.74 -11.57
N GLY A 70 3.32 12.30 -10.37
CA GLY A 70 3.24 13.16 -9.20
C GLY A 70 4.60 13.72 -8.78
N SER A 71 4.64 14.96 -8.28
CA SER A 71 5.91 15.53 -7.77
C SER A 71 6.25 15.06 -6.35
N LYS A 72 5.27 14.55 -5.60
CA LYS A 72 5.42 14.14 -4.20
C LYS A 72 5.65 12.62 -4.09
N PRO A 73 6.68 12.18 -3.35
CA PRO A 73 7.00 10.75 -3.22
C PRO A 73 6.04 9.99 -2.30
N ILE A 74 5.25 10.70 -1.49
CA ILE A 74 4.27 10.11 -0.57
C ILE A 74 2.89 10.68 -0.87
N MET A 75 1.89 9.82 -0.97
CA MET A 75 0.48 10.19 -0.95
C MET A 75 -0.19 9.55 0.25
N ARG A 76 -0.90 10.37 1.04
CA ARG A 76 -1.80 9.88 2.07
C ARG A 76 -3.22 9.91 1.54
N LEU A 77 -3.96 8.85 1.80
CA LEU A 77 -5.37 8.74 1.45
C LEU A 77 -6.23 8.55 2.71
N ARG A 78 -7.29 9.37 2.81
CA ARG A 78 -8.27 9.35 3.90
C ARG A 78 -9.63 8.89 3.33
N GLY A 79 -10.19 7.77 3.79
CA GLY A 79 -11.51 7.26 3.36
C GLY A 79 -11.73 5.78 3.72
N PRO A 80 -12.90 5.18 3.45
CA PRO A 80 -13.12 3.73 3.61
C PRO A 80 -12.05 2.94 2.85
N LYS A 81 -11.26 2.17 3.61
CA LYS A 81 -9.89 1.79 3.22
C LYS A 81 -9.80 0.58 2.30
N SER A 82 -10.57 -0.47 2.63
CA SER A 82 -10.35 -1.84 2.15
C SER A 82 -10.48 -1.99 0.65
N ASN A 83 -11.47 -1.33 0.07
CA ASN A 83 -11.82 -1.56 -1.32
C ASN A 83 -11.09 -0.55 -2.22
N LEU A 84 -10.83 0.66 -1.75
CA LEU A 84 -10.08 1.66 -2.53
C LEU A 84 -8.61 1.31 -2.69
N ALA A 85 -7.93 0.91 -1.62
CA ALA A 85 -6.54 0.52 -1.73
C ALA A 85 -6.36 -0.70 -2.61
N GLN A 86 -7.30 -1.65 -2.52
CA GLN A 86 -7.35 -2.80 -3.41
C GLN A 86 -7.51 -2.39 -4.88
N LEU A 87 -8.50 -1.54 -5.20
CA LEU A 87 -8.72 -1.05 -6.56
C LEU A 87 -7.51 -0.28 -7.10
N CYS A 88 -6.89 0.56 -6.28
CA CYS A 88 -5.68 1.27 -6.64
C CYS A 88 -4.51 0.32 -6.90
N ALA A 89 -4.33 -0.72 -6.09
CA ALA A 89 -3.31 -1.73 -6.28
C ALA A 89 -3.52 -2.52 -7.60
N GLU A 90 -4.76 -2.89 -7.91
CA GLU A 90 -5.10 -3.56 -9.17
C GLU A 90 -4.80 -2.70 -10.41
N ASP A 91 -5.15 -1.42 -10.35
CA ASP A 91 -4.99 -0.51 -11.50
C ASP A 91 -3.52 -0.11 -11.74
N LEU A 92 -2.65 -0.23 -10.72
CA LEU A 92 -1.21 -0.02 -10.86
C LEU A 92 -0.54 -1.08 -11.74
N LYS A 93 -1.04 -2.34 -11.73
CA LYS A 93 -0.45 -3.46 -12.48
C LYS A 93 1.07 -3.55 -12.23
N GLU A 94 1.88 -3.46 -13.28
CA GLU A 94 3.34 -3.52 -13.21
C GLU A 94 3.98 -2.37 -12.39
N ASP A 95 3.27 -1.27 -12.16
CA ASP A 95 3.76 -0.15 -11.34
C ASP A 95 3.70 -0.46 -9.84
N LEU A 96 2.95 -1.48 -9.41
CA LEU A 96 2.92 -1.91 -8.01
C LEU A 96 4.19 -2.69 -7.68
N ALA A 97 5.03 -2.13 -6.80
CA ALA A 97 6.23 -2.81 -6.30
C ALA A 97 5.88 -3.86 -5.23
N ALA A 98 5.04 -3.46 -4.27
CA ALA A 98 4.66 -4.27 -3.13
C ALA A 98 3.45 -3.64 -2.41
N SER A 99 2.77 -4.45 -1.61
CA SER A 99 1.59 -4.04 -0.84
C SER A 99 1.58 -4.64 0.56
N PHE A 100 1.01 -3.93 1.52
CA PHE A 100 0.74 -4.48 2.85
C PHE A 100 -0.52 -3.84 3.43
N CYS A 101 -1.44 -4.64 3.94
CA CYS A 101 -2.62 -4.17 4.65
C CYS A 101 -2.58 -4.60 6.11
N PHE A 102 -2.57 -3.62 6.98
CA PHE A 102 -2.80 -3.84 8.41
C PHE A 102 -4.27 -4.13 8.67
N SER A 103 -4.55 -5.12 9.49
CA SER A 103 -5.91 -5.48 9.90
C SER A 103 -5.92 -6.10 11.29
N GLN A 104 -6.58 -5.43 12.24
CA GLN A 104 -6.75 -5.99 13.59
C GLN A 104 -7.65 -7.22 13.58
N SER A 105 -8.71 -7.22 12.75
CA SER A 105 -9.65 -8.33 12.67
C SER A 105 -9.06 -9.60 12.04
N GLN A 106 -8.00 -9.46 11.23
CA GLN A 106 -7.31 -10.59 10.61
C GLN A 106 -5.98 -10.93 11.30
N GLU A 107 -5.70 -10.33 12.46
CA GLU A 107 -4.43 -10.51 13.20
C GLU A 107 -3.21 -10.21 12.31
N VAL A 108 -3.28 -9.07 11.61
CA VAL A 108 -2.24 -8.47 10.76
C VAL A 108 -1.98 -7.05 11.25
N ASP A 109 -1.82 -6.86 12.56
CA ASP A 109 -1.62 -5.56 13.20
C ASP A 109 -0.20 -5.36 13.73
N ASP A 110 0.63 -6.43 13.75
CA ASP A 110 2.04 -6.39 14.12
C ASP A 110 2.90 -5.75 13.01
N PRO A 111 3.56 -4.61 13.28
CA PRO A 111 4.44 -3.93 12.32
C PRO A 111 5.71 -4.72 11.98
N SER A 112 6.15 -5.67 12.82
CA SER A 112 7.44 -6.37 12.65
C SER A 112 7.57 -7.13 11.33
N ARG A 113 6.43 -7.40 10.68
CA ARG A 113 6.33 -8.16 9.42
C ARG A 113 6.20 -7.27 8.19
N LEU A 114 6.01 -5.96 8.34
CA LEU A 114 5.78 -5.02 7.24
C LEU A 114 6.93 -5.08 6.22
N PHE A 115 8.14 -4.68 6.63
CA PHE A 115 9.27 -4.56 5.70
C PHE A 115 9.79 -5.91 5.20
N VAL A 116 9.62 -6.98 6.00
CA VAL A 116 9.93 -8.35 5.58
C VAL A 116 9.00 -8.78 4.43
N THR A 117 7.70 -8.50 4.56
CA THR A 117 6.69 -8.85 3.54
C THR A 117 6.83 -8.01 2.28
N LEU A 118 7.18 -6.73 2.41
CA LEU A 118 7.47 -5.88 1.26
C LEU A 118 8.72 -6.35 0.51
N ALA A 119 9.78 -6.72 1.24
CA ALA A 119 11.00 -7.27 0.66
C ALA A 119 10.76 -8.60 -0.07
N ASP A 120 9.92 -9.48 0.47
CA ASP A 120 9.56 -10.74 -0.18
C ASP A 120 8.85 -10.54 -1.53
N GLN A 121 7.91 -9.59 -1.60
CA GLN A 121 7.27 -9.19 -2.85
C GLN A 121 8.28 -8.60 -3.86
N LEU A 122 9.18 -7.72 -3.40
CA LEU A 122 10.23 -7.17 -4.27
C LEU A 122 11.18 -8.25 -4.82
N ALA A 123 11.54 -9.25 -4.00
CA ALA A 123 12.37 -10.38 -4.41
C ALA A 123 11.68 -11.28 -5.43
N THR A 124 10.36 -11.34 -5.40
CA THR A 124 9.58 -12.08 -6.41
C THR A 124 9.61 -11.37 -7.77
N HIS A 125 9.62 -10.03 -7.79
CA HIS A 125 9.53 -9.25 -9.03
C HIS A 125 10.89 -8.80 -9.61
N ILE A 126 11.94 -8.75 -8.81
CA ILE A 126 13.25 -8.20 -9.20
C ILE A 126 14.35 -9.25 -8.92
N PRO A 127 14.72 -10.08 -9.91
CA PRO A 127 15.70 -11.16 -9.71
C PRO A 127 17.07 -10.71 -9.19
N SER A 128 17.56 -9.55 -9.63
CA SER A 128 18.83 -9.00 -9.16
C SER A 128 18.78 -8.58 -7.69
N TYR A 129 17.68 -7.97 -7.25
CA TYR A 129 17.40 -7.67 -5.84
C TYR A 129 17.33 -8.96 -5.00
N ALA A 130 16.69 -10.00 -5.53
CA ALA A 130 16.57 -11.29 -4.85
C ALA A 130 17.95 -11.92 -4.56
N ASN A 131 18.91 -11.83 -5.49
CA ASN A 131 20.27 -12.33 -5.30
C ASN A 131 21.04 -11.60 -4.19
N ILE A 132 20.92 -10.28 -4.13
CA ILE A 132 21.53 -9.46 -3.07
C ILE A 132 20.93 -9.86 -1.72
N LEU A 133 19.60 -9.95 -1.67
CA LEU A 133 18.87 -10.22 -0.43
C LEU A 133 19.12 -11.65 0.08
N ASP A 134 19.22 -12.64 -0.81
CA ASP A 134 19.60 -14.01 -0.46
C ASP A 134 20.96 -14.04 0.26
N THR A 135 21.94 -13.34 -0.30
CA THR A 135 23.29 -13.27 0.27
C THR A 135 23.28 -12.60 1.64
N LYS A 136 22.60 -11.47 1.78
CA LYS A 136 22.45 -10.76 3.08
C LYS A 136 21.79 -11.64 4.13
N LEU A 137 20.74 -12.38 3.78
CA LEU A 137 20.01 -13.23 4.72
C LEU A 137 20.75 -14.51 5.09
N ARG A 138 21.55 -15.08 4.18
CA ARG A 138 22.46 -16.19 4.53
C ARG A 138 23.54 -15.74 5.52
N GLN A 139 24.04 -14.51 5.38
CA GLN A 139 25.04 -13.96 6.29
C GLN A 139 24.44 -13.55 7.65
N ASN A 140 23.23 -13.01 7.66
CA ASN A 140 22.56 -12.57 8.86
C ASN A 140 21.06 -12.91 8.85
N PRO A 141 20.70 -14.16 9.20
CA PRO A 141 19.31 -14.60 9.27
C PRO A 141 18.45 -13.74 10.22
N ALA A 142 19.06 -13.14 11.24
CA ALA A 142 18.33 -12.38 12.24
C ALA A 142 17.74 -11.06 11.71
N LEU A 143 18.09 -10.62 10.48
CA LEU A 143 17.58 -9.38 9.88
C LEU A 143 16.05 -9.31 9.88
N VAL A 144 15.36 -10.42 9.64
CA VAL A 144 13.88 -10.50 9.64
C VAL A 144 13.24 -10.25 11.00
N SER A 145 14.04 -10.25 12.09
CA SER A 145 13.59 -10.02 13.47
C SER A 145 14.18 -8.75 14.10
N LYS A 146 14.91 -7.93 13.32
CA LYS A 146 15.47 -6.66 13.81
C LYS A 146 14.40 -5.57 13.90
N SER A 147 14.78 -4.44 14.51
CA SER A 147 13.95 -3.22 14.54
C SER A 147 13.52 -2.78 13.13
N LEU A 148 12.37 -2.12 13.03
CA LEU A 148 11.79 -1.63 11.78
C LEU A 148 12.77 -0.79 10.96
N LYS A 149 13.52 0.12 11.59
CA LYS A 149 14.57 0.89 10.92
C LYS A 149 15.68 0.03 10.30
N VAL A 150 16.09 -1.04 10.98
CA VAL A 150 17.12 -1.95 10.48
C VAL A 150 16.56 -2.85 9.37
N GLN A 151 15.34 -3.38 9.54
CA GLN A 151 14.66 -4.12 8.48
C GLN A 151 14.52 -3.28 7.21
N PHE A 152 14.00 -2.06 7.31
CA PHE A 152 13.87 -1.15 6.17
C PHE A 152 15.22 -0.90 5.49
N ARG A 153 16.25 -0.56 6.26
CA ARG A 153 17.57 -0.26 5.71
C ARG A 153 18.18 -1.49 5.02
N GLU A 154 18.28 -2.61 5.72
CA GLU A 154 19.03 -3.78 5.26
C GLU A 154 18.28 -4.63 4.24
N LEU A 155 16.94 -4.66 4.32
CA LEU A 155 16.13 -5.46 3.42
C LEU A 155 15.65 -4.65 2.22
N ILE A 156 15.43 -3.34 2.32
CA ILE A 156 14.88 -2.54 1.22
C ILE A 156 15.87 -1.49 0.71
N ALA A 157 16.28 -0.55 1.55
CA ALA A 157 17.01 0.63 1.07
C ALA A 157 18.40 0.32 0.51
N GLU A 158 19.23 -0.42 1.25
CA GLU A 158 20.60 -0.75 0.83
C GLU A 158 20.63 -1.67 -0.40
N PRO A 159 19.86 -2.79 -0.46
CA PRO A 159 19.86 -3.62 -1.67
C PRO A 159 19.41 -2.86 -2.92
N ILE A 160 18.45 -1.93 -2.79
CA ILE A 160 17.99 -1.13 -3.92
C ILE A 160 19.04 -0.08 -4.32
N ARG A 161 19.76 0.52 -3.37
CA ARG A 161 20.89 1.41 -3.67
C ARG A 161 22.03 0.69 -4.39
N GLU A 162 22.32 -0.54 -3.98
CA GLU A 162 23.31 -1.40 -4.62
C GLU A 162 22.95 -1.62 -6.10
N LEU A 163 21.70 -1.98 -6.39
CA LEU A 163 21.22 -2.12 -7.77
C LEU A 163 21.30 -0.82 -8.58
N LEU A 164 20.92 0.31 -7.99
CA LEU A 164 21.02 1.61 -8.66
C LEU A 164 22.48 1.95 -8.98
N ALA A 165 23.42 1.64 -8.09
CA ALA A 165 24.85 1.82 -8.32
C ALA A 165 25.40 0.89 -9.41
N GLU A 166 24.83 -0.31 -9.56
CA GLU A 166 25.12 -1.26 -10.64
C GLU A 166 24.45 -0.89 -11.98
N GLY A 167 23.70 0.22 -12.02
CA GLY A 167 23.06 0.73 -13.24
C GLY A 167 21.67 0.15 -13.51
N ALA A 168 21.03 -0.48 -12.53
CA ALA A 168 19.64 -0.92 -12.67
C ALA A 168 18.73 0.28 -12.97
N ALA A 169 18.06 0.23 -14.12
CA ALA A 169 17.10 1.25 -14.51
C ALA A 169 15.69 0.87 -14.06
N PHE A 170 15.15 1.62 -13.10
CA PHE A 170 13.72 1.62 -12.82
C PHE A 170 13.06 2.54 -13.85
N THR A 171 12.62 1.97 -14.98
CA THR A 171 12.06 2.71 -16.12
C THR A 171 10.83 3.54 -15.76
N GLN A 172 10.15 3.17 -14.68
CA GLN A 172 8.99 3.86 -14.11
C GLN A 172 9.09 3.83 -12.59
N GLN A 173 8.46 4.83 -11.95
CA GLN A 173 8.48 4.92 -10.50
C GLN A 173 7.51 3.90 -9.92
N LYS A 174 8.03 3.00 -9.06
CA LYS A 174 7.24 1.92 -8.50
C LYS A 174 6.49 2.39 -7.25
N VAL A 175 5.29 1.88 -7.03
CA VAL A 175 4.44 2.27 -5.90
C VAL A 175 4.40 1.16 -4.86
N ILE A 176 4.58 1.53 -3.60
CA ILE A 176 4.33 0.67 -2.44
C ILE A 176 3.05 1.15 -1.77
N VAL A 177 2.07 0.25 -1.64
CA VAL A 177 0.78 0.54 -1.00
C VAL A 177 0.77 0.00 0.43
N VAL A 178 0.51 0.87 1.39
CA VAL A 178 0.30 0.50 2.80
C VAL A 178 -1.12 0.89 3.19
N GLU A 179 -1.95 -0.11 3.46
CA GLU A 179 -3.34 0.08 3.87
C GLU A 179 -3.55 -0.25 5.35
N GLY A 180 -4.63 0.27 5.91
CA GLY A 180 -4.99 -0.01 7.30
C GLY A 180 -4.01 0.61 8.27
N PHE A 181 -3.25 1.64 7.88
CA PHE A 181 -2.06 2.03 8.64
C PHE A 181 -2.38 2.42 10.10
N ASP A 182 -3.56 2.98 10.38
CA ASP A 182 -4.06 3.25 11.73
C ASP A 182 -4.46 2.01 12.56
N GLU A 183 -4.56 0.84 11.93
CA GLU A 183 -4.83 -0.45 12.58
C GLU A 183 -3.55 -1.13 13.08
N CYS A 184 -2.36 -0.64 12.67
CA CYS A 184 -1.10 -1.07 13.27
C CYS A 184 -1.15 -0.88 14.79
N ILE A 185 -0.84 -1.93 15.54
CA ILE A 185 -1.06 -1.99 17.00
C ILE A 185 -0.24 -0.97 17.79
N SER A 186 0.91 -0.52 17.25
CA SER A 186 1.84 0.36 17.93
C SER A 186 1.93 1.73 17.27
N ALA A 187 1.47 2.77 17.98
CA ALA A 187 1.60 4.16 17.54
C ALA A 187 3.07 4.58 17.35
N GLN A 188 3.97 4.11 18.23
CA GLN A 188 5.41 4.34 18.10
C GLN A 188 5.97 3.71 16.83
N ALA A 189 5.53 2.50 16.49
CA ALA A 189 5.93 1.84 15.24
C ALA A 189 5.40 2.60 14.01
N ARG A 190 4.16 3.10 14.05
CA ARG A 190 3.62 3.95 12.98
C ARG A 190 4.52 5.17 12.75
N TYR A 191 4.92 5.85 13.82
CA TYR A 191 5.86 6.97 13.73
C TYR A 191 7.20 6.56 13.11
N GLU A 192 7.79 5.44 13.57
CA GLU A 192 9.07 4.95 13.05
C GLU A 192 8.99 4.61 11.56
N ILE A 193 7.94 3.90 11.14
CA ILE A 193 7.68 3.53 9.73
C ILE A 193 7.60 4.78 8.86
N LEU A 194 6.83 5.79 9.27
CA LEU A 194 6.72 7.04 8.52
C LEU A 194 8.04 7.79 8.47
N SER A 195 8.80 7.83 9.56
CA SER A 195 10.08 8.53 9.59
C SER A 195 11.07 7.91 8.60
N VAL A 196 11.17 6.58 8.56
CA VAL A 196 12.08 5.89 7.63
C VAL A 196 11.63 6.01 6.17
N ILE A 197 10.32 5.91 5.91
CA ILE A 197 9.75 6.17 4.57
C ILE A 197 10.09 7.58 4.13
N HIS A 198 9.84 8.57 4.99
CA HIS A 198 10.10 9.97 4.72
C HIS A 198 11.59 10.25 4.47
N GLU A 199 12.48 9.75 5.32
CA GLU A 199 13.94 9.95 5.20
C GLU A 199 14.50 9.34 3.91
N SER A 200 13.86 8.30 3.39
CA SER A 200 14.27 7.64 2.13
C SER A 200 13.57 8.19 0.89
N ALA A 201 12.54 9.01 1.06
CA ALA A 201 11.69 9.49 -0.02
C ALA A 201 12.51 10.34 -1.02
N GLY A 202 12.46 9.97 -2.30
CA GLY A 202 13.24 10.61 -3.36
C GLY A 202 14.65 10.04 -3.55
N ALA A 203 15.20 9.28 -2.60
CA ALA A 203 16.46 8.56 -2.76
C ALA A 203 16.28 7.13 -3.29
N LEU A 204 15.07 6.58 -3.19
CA LEU A 204 14.68 5.27 -3.70
C LEU A 204 13.67 5.42 -4.85
N PRO A 205 13.57 4.46 -5.77
CA PRO A 205 12.66 4.50 -6.92
C PRO A 205 11.21 4.18 -6.53
N PHE A 206 10.84 4.40 -5.26
CA PHE A 206 9.55 4.08 -4.70
C PHE A 206 8.74 5.32 -4.35
N ARG A 207 7.46 5.29 -4.69
CA ARG A 207 6.41 6.14 -4.11
C ARG A 207 5.64 5.35 -3.08
N TRP A 208 5.15 6.04 -2.05
CA TRP A 208 4.40 5.43 -0.95
C TRP A 208 2.97 5.93 -0.93
N ALA A 209 2.01 5.03 -1.05
CA ALA A 209 0.60 5.30 -0.89
C ALA A 209 0.13 4.77 0.47
N ILE A 210 -0.25 5.66 1.38
CA ILE A 210 -0.65 5.31 2.75
C ILE A 210 -2.14 5.55 2.92
N PHE A 211 -2.91 4.47 3.03
CA PHE A 211 -4.34 4.51 3.29
C PHE A 211 -4.60 4.35 4.79
N SER A 212 -5.28 5.33 5.39
CA SER A 212 -5.52 5.39 6.84
C SER A 212 -6.82 6.13 7.17
N ARG A 213 -7.43 5.82 8.32
CA ARG A 213 -8.40 6.72 8.95
C ARG A 213 -7.68 7.97 9.48
N PRO A 214 -8.42 9.06 9.78
CA PRO A 214 -7.87 10.19 10.52
C PRO A 214 -7.20 9.70 11.82
N ASP A 215 -5.93 10.05 11.99
CA ASP A 215 -5.10 9.82 13.17
C ASP A 215 -4.29 11.10 13.39
N SER A 216 -4.55 11.79 14.50
CA SER A 216 -3.93 13.07 14.84
C SER A 216 -2.39 13.04 14.91
N GLN A 217 -1.80 11.90 15.25
CA GLN A 217 -0.34 11.75 15.30
C GLN A 217 0.25 11.62 13.89
N LEU A 218 -0.44 10.88 13.02
CA LEU A 218 -0.10 10.75 11.60
C LEU A 218 -0.23 12.09 10.87
N GLU A 219 -1.26 12.88 11.19
CA GLU A 219 -1.49 14.23 10.66
C GLU A 219 -0.33 15.16 11.00
N THR A 220 0.02 15.28 12.28
CA THR A 220 1.10 16.15 12.72
C THR A 220 2.44 15.85 12.03
N LEU A 221 2.76 14.56 11.80
CA LEU A 221 4.03 14.17 11.22
C LEU A 221 4.11 14.46 9.71
N LEU A 222 3.04 14.14 8.97
CA LEU A 222 2.99 14.35 7.51
C LEU A 222 2.94 15.84 7.17
N GLU A 223 2.21 16.63 7.96
CA GLU A 223 2.10 18.09 7.81
C GLU A 223 3.44 18.79 8.04
N ARG A 224 4.14 18.46 9.14
CA ARG A 224 5.41 19.12 9.52
C ARG A 224 6.51 19.00 8.47
N ARG A 225 6.43 18.01 7.58
CA ARG A 225 7.52 17.72 6.64
C ARG A 225 7.20 17.99 5.17
N GLY A 226 5.98 18.39 4.80
CA GLY A 226 5.65 18.95 3.49
C GLY A 226 5.86 18.03 2.27
N LEU A 227 6.03 16.72 2.48
CA LEU A 227 6.29 15.73 1.42
C LEU A 227 5.07 14.90 1.01
N ALA A 228 3.94 15.02 1.72
CA ALA A 228 2.73 14.27 1.44
C ALA A 228 1.77 15.07 0.56
N MET A 229 1.30 14.46 -0.53
CA MET A 229 0.05 14.85 -1.16
C MET A 229 -1.10 14.17 -0.41
N GLU A 230 -2.20 14.87 -0.20
CA GLU A 230 -3.35 14.31 0.51
C GLU A 230 -4.56 14.19 -0.42
N LEU A 231 -5.14 12.99 -0.44
CA LEU A 231 -6.35 12.71 -1.21
C LEU A 231 -7.44 12.21 -0.24
N CYS A 232 -8.51 12.97 -0.10
CA CYS A 232 -9.63 12.62 0.78
C CYS A 232 -10.80 12.06 -0.04
N TRP A 233 -11.35 10.93 0.40
CA TRP A 233 -12.64 10.40 -0.02
C TRP A 233 -13.60 10.42 1.17
N GLY A 234 -14.69 11.18 1.03
CA GLY A 234 -15.70 11.35 2.07
C GLY A 234 -16.87 10.38 1.90
N ILE A 235 -17.26 9.73 3.00
CA ILE A 235 -18.56 9.06 3.11
C ILE A 235 -19.62 10.13 3.38
N CYS A 236 -20.58 10.23 2.47
CA CYS A 236 -21.78 11.01 2.68
C CYS A 236 -22.62 10.31 3.77
N HIS A 237 -22.77 10.96 4.93
CA HIS A 237 -23.74 10.54 5.92
C HIS A 237 -25.09 11.10 5.47
N THR A 238 -26.04 10.24 5.11
CA THR A 238 -27.43 10.66 5.02
C THR A 238 -27.92 10.86 6.45
N VAL A 239 -28.05 12.09 6.91
CA VAL A 239 -28.90 12.34 8.09
C VAL A 239 -30.33 12.10 7.60
N PRO A 240 -31.13 11.22 8.23
CA PRO A 240 -32.52 11.06 7.86
C PRO A 240 -33.17 12.45 7.90
N GLY A 241 -33.67 12.90 6.74
CA GLY A 241 -34.36 14.17 6.65
C GLY A 241 -35.55 14.19 7.59
N LEU A 242 -35.75 15.31 8.29
CA LEU A 242 -37.03 15.55 8.94
C LEU A 242 -38.15 15.44 7.88
N PRO A 243 -39.25 14.74 8.16
CA PRO A 243 -40.40 14.72 7.27
C PRO A 243 -40.86 16.16 7.01
N VAL A 244 -40.97 16.54 5.74
CA VAL A 244 -41.55 17.83 5.36
C VAL A 244 -43.06 17.62 5.13
N HIS A 245 -43.88 18.62 5.45
CA HIS A 245 -45.35 18.51 5.47
C HIS A 245 -46.00 17.98 4.16
N ASP A 246 -45.29 18.03 3.03
CA ASP A 246 -45.78 17.61 1.71
C ASP A 246 -45.34 16.18 1.30
N GLY A 247 -44.86 15.37 2.25
CA GLY A 247 -44.51 13.96 2.01
C GLY A 247 -43.13 13.73 1.36
N GLY A 248 -42.32 14.77 1.22
CA GLY A 248 -40.92 14.70 0.80
C GLY A 248 -39.91 14.63 1.96
N PHE A 249 -38.67 14.29 1.62
CA PHE A 249 -37.55 14.23 2.56
C PHE A 249 -36.52 15.33 2.28
N LEU A 250 -36.02 15.95 3.34
CA LEU A 250 -34.90 16.89 3.25
C LEU A 250 -33.58 16.12 3.38
N LEU A 251 -32.85 15.91 2.29
CA LEU A 251 -31.57 15.21 2.34
C LEU A 251 -30.47 16.21 2.66
N ARG A 252 -29.75 15.97 3.76
CA ARG A 252 -28.50 16.66 4.05
C ARG A 252 -27.34 15.71 3.82
N ALA A 253 -26.46 16.10 2.90
CA ALA A 253 -25.18 15.46 2.68
C ALA A 253 -24.07 16.42 3.13
N GLU A 254 -23.18 15.94 3.99
CA GLU A 254 -21.96 16.65 4.36
C GLU A 254 -20.76 15.97 3.70
N LEU A 255 -20.07 16.71 2.85
CA LEU A 255 -18.74 16.34 2.36
C LEU A 255 -17.73 17.18 3.11
N VAL A 256 -16.78 16.53 3.77
CA VAL A 256 -15.63 17.21 4.39
C VAL A 256 -14.40 16.80 3.61
N CYS A 257 -13.82 17.75 2.86
CA CYS A 257 -12.48 17.62 2.31
C CYS A 257 -11.57 18.56 3.09
N HIS A 258 -10.31 18.19 3.22
CA HIS A 258 -9.31 19.02 3.86
C HIS A 258 -8.28 19.40 2.81
N GLU A 259 -8.12 20.70 2.57
CA GLU A 259 -7.05 21.26 1.75
C GLU A 259 -6.00 21.85 2.69
N GLY A 260 -5.00 21.04 3.05
CA GLY A 260 -4.04 21.41 4.09
C GLY A 260 -4.71 21.56 5.46
N LEU A 261 -4.51 22.72 6.13
CA LEU A 261 -5.07 23.01 7.46
C LEU A 261 -6.57 23.38 7.46
N VAL A 262 -7.16 23.56 6.28
CA VAL A 262 -8.55 24.02 6.17
C VAL A 262 -9.47 22.84 5.91
N ALA A 263 -10.34 22.55 6.86
CA ALA A 263 -11.50 21.70 6.63
C ALA A 263 -12.51 22.47 5.80
N VAL A 264 -12.65 22.12 4.52
CA VAL A 264 -13.70 22.63 3.66
C VAL A 264 -14.89 21.68 3.78
N ARG A 265 -15.93 22.16 4.44
CA ARG A 265 -17.20 21.44 4.58
C ARG A 265 -18.17 21.96 3.54
N TRP A 266 -18.57 21.10 2.61
CA TRP A 266 -19.71 21.36 1.76
C TRP A 266 -20.94 20.69 2.38
N THR A 267 -21.96 21.48 2.61
CA THR A 267 -23.27 20.99 3.02
C THR A 267 -24.21 21.19 1.84
N LEU A 268 -24.66 20.09 1.24
CA LEU A 268 -25.72 20.13 0.25
C LEU A 268 -27.03 19.75 0.95
N THR A 269 -28.02 20.63 0.86
CA THR A 269 -29.38 20.35 1.31
C THR A 269 -30.29 20.38 0.10
N THR A 270 -31.04 19.30 -0.15
CA THR A 270 -32.00 19.27 -1.25
C THR A 270 -33.31 18.62 -0.84
N TYR A 271 -34.38 18.95 -1.57
CA TYR A 271 -35.68 18.34 -1.44
C TYR A 271 -35.81 17.19 -2.43
N SER A 272 -36.19 16.00 -1.94
CA SER A 272 -36.54 14.89 -2.81
C SER A 272 -37.92 14.33 -2.44
N PRO A 273 -38.82 14.14 -3.42
CA PRO A 273 -40.10 13.46 -3.22
C PRO A 273 -39.95 11.93 -3.12
N ARG A 274 -38.72 11.39 -3.19
CA ARG A 274 -38.39 9.95 -3.08
C ARG A 274 -37.17 9.75 -2.18
N ILE A 275 -37.05 8.58 -1.57
CA ILE A 275 -35.82 8.17 -0.85
C ILE A 275 -34.68 8.07 -1.88
N VAL A 276 -33.57 8.75 -1.64
CA VAL A 276 -32.39 8.75 -2.52
C VAL A 276 -31.17 8.33 -1.69
N THR A 277 -30.30 7.49 -2.24
CA THR A 277 -29.06 7.06 -1.59
C THR A 277 -27.92 8.05 -1.89
N CYS A 278 -26.98 8.22 -0.96
CA CYS A 278 -25.89 9.21 -1.05
C CYS A 278 -25.03 9.13 -2.33
N THR A 279 -24.99 7.97 -2.99
CA THR A 279 -24.25 7.74 -4.23
C THR A 279 -24.78 8.58 -5.40
N ASP A 280 -26.06 8.95 -5.45
CA ASP A 280 -26.64 9.69 -6.58
C ASP A 280 -26.27 11.20 -6.61
N PHE A 281 -25.61 11.72 -5.56
CA PHE A 281 -25.48 13.17 -5.32
C PHE A 281 -24.18 13.81 -5.80
N PHE A 282 -23.06 13.08 -5.82
CA PHE A 282 -21.73 13.68 -6.04
C PHE A 282 -21.05 13.29 -7.36
N PHE A 283 -21.67 12.45 -8.19
CA PHE A 283 -21.12 12.07 -9.51
C PHE A 283 -21.63 12.91 -10.69
N LYS A 284 -22.41 13.98 -10.46
CA LYS A 284 -22.64 14.96 -11.53
C LYS A 284 -21.47 15.94 -11.58
N PRO A 285 -20.92 16.25 -12.76
CA PRO A 285 -19.89 17.28 -12.88
C PRO A 285 -20.45 18.56 -12.26
N LEU A 286 -19.72 19.14 -11.31
CA LEU A 286 -19.99 20.48 -10.82
C LEU A 286 -19.86 21.42 -12.02
N ILE A 287 -20.98 21.65 -12.70
CA ILE A 287 -21.11 22.76 -13.65
C ILE A 287 -20.87 24.00 -12.82
N SER A 288 -19.73 24.63 -13.05
CA SER A 288 -19.38 25.92 -12.46
C SER A 288 -20.53 26.91 -12.66
N LYS A 289 -20.90 27.62 -11.59
CA LYS A 289 -21.35 29.03 -11.52
C LYS A 289 -21.82 29.27 -10.08
N SER A 290 -21.56 30.39 -9.42
CA SER A 290 -20.84 31.63 -9.74
C SER A 290 -20.54 32.36 -8.41
N GLY A 291 -19.75 33.43 -8.47
CA GLY A 291 -19.86 34.50 -7.49
C GLY A 291 -21.17 35.26 -7.59
#